data_AF-A0A1P8F7K7-F1
#
_entry.id   AF-A0A1P8F7K7-F1
#
_cell.length_a   1.000
_cell.length_b   1.000
_cell.length_c   1.000
_cell.angle_alpha   90.00
_cell.angle_beta   90.00
_cell.angle_gamma   90.00
#
_symmetry.space_group_name_H-M   'P 1'
#
loop_
_entity.id
_entity.type
_entity.pdbx_description
1 polymer ?
#
loop_
_entity_poly.entity_id
_entity_poly.type
_entity_poly.pdbx_seq_one_letter_code
_entity_poly.pdbx_strand_id
1 'polypeptide(L)'
;MNEGSAMVVSPQGLNKTSKVLAIQKGEAGTATYVPHLSLPQVKMLAASAAHLGEGHYGDRNELLVLITFDGCLRCSETIGLRVRDIDRNDDGWVVRILGKGHKAGVAAISPSLAARLQAFAYRQKLNPDDRLFPFSRSRAYQIICAAYDGCPELYKPSKEKDRVGAVHALRHSGAIERLRVTRNPTAVQHQLRHRSAVMTLKYFRTLTIDESLTQQKAVDFDY
;
A
#
# COMPACT_ATOMS: atom_id res chain seq x y z
N MET A 1 -11.74 -46.87 17.59
CA MET A 1 -10.39 -46.30 17.75
C MET A 1 -9.65 -46.58 16.46
N ASN A 2 -9.37 -45.55 15.67
CA ASN A 2 -8.41 -45.63 14.57
C ASN A 2 -7.85 -44.22 14.36
N GLU A 3 -6.57 -44.04 14.67
CA GLU A 3 -5.84 -42.79 14.54
C GLU A 3 -5.42 -42.58 13.08
N GLY A 4 -5.82 -41.46 12.49
CA GLY A 4 -5.38 -41.02 11.17
C GLY A 4 -4.22 -40.03 11.30
N SER A 5 -3.00 -40.52 11.13
CA SER A 5 -1.75 -39.74 11.14
C SER A 5 -1.79 -38.56 10.16
N ALA A 6 -1.57 -37.35 10.69
CA ALA A 6 -1.29 -36.17 9.90
C ALA A 6 0.13 -36.26 9.31
N MET A 7 0.23 -36.28 7.98
CA MET A 7 1.52 -36.15 7.28
C MET A 7 2.13 -34.77 7.56
N VAL A 8 3.21 -34.77 8.33
CA VAL A 8 4.12 -33.62 8.46
C VAL A 8 4.91 -33.50 7.16
N VAL A 9 4.54 -32.55 6.32
CA VAL A 9 5.30 -32.22 5.11
C VAL A 9 6.56 -31.46 5.52
N SER A 10 7.72 -32.10 5.35
CA SER A 10 9.04 -31.55 5.67
C SER A 10 9.37 -30.31 4.80
N PRO A 11 9.97 -29.24 5.35
CA PRO A 11 10.11 -27.93 4.69
C PRO A 11 11.34 -27.85 3.75
N GLN A 12 11.59 -28.90 2.97
CA GLN A 12 12.72 -28.94 2.03
C GLN A 12 12.23 -28.56 0.63
N GLY A 13 12.15 -27.24 0.37
CA GLY A 13 11.81 -26.72 -0.97
C GLY A 13 11.42 -25.24 -1.07
N LEU A 14 11.33 -24.51 0.04
CA LEU A 14 10.89 -23.11 0.03
C LEU A 14 12.09 -22.14 -0.11
N ASN A 15 12.02 -21.23 -1.10
CA ASN A 15 12.90 -20.06 -1.24
C ASN A 15 12.91 -19.25 0.09
N LYS A 16 14.05 -18.61 0.42
CA LYS A 16 14.24 -17.72 1.59
C LYS A 16 13.05 -16.77 1.84
N THR A 17 12.46 -16.18 0.81
CA THR A 17 11.29 -15.28 0.99
C THR A 17 10.01 -16.01 1.38
N SER A 18 9.79 -17.20 0.81
CA SER A 18 8.71 -18.10 1.19
C SER A 18 8.87 -18.63 2.62
N LYS A 19 10.12 -18.75 3.10
CA LYS A 19 10.44 -19.05 4.50
C LYS A 19 10.10 -17.87 5.42
N VAL A 20 10.39 -16.62 5.05
CA VAL A 20 10.02 -15.44 5.87
C VAL A 20 8.49 -15.34 6.01
N LEU A 21 7.75 -15.56 4.93
CA LEU A 21 6.28 -15.61 4.95
C LEU A 21 5.73 -16.79 5.77
N ALA A 22 6.38 -17.95 5.73
CA ALA A 22 6.01 -19.12 6.52
C ALA A 22 6.31 -18.94 8.02
N ILE A 23 7.43 -18.29 8.36
CA ILE A 23 7.83 -17.96 9.74
C ILE A 23 6.86 -16.91 10.32
N GLN A 24 6.56 -15.85 9.56
CA GLN A 24 5.58 -14.84 9.97
C GLN A 24 4.15 -15.40 10.12
N LYS A 25 3.79 -16.43 9.34
CA LYS A 25 2.54 -17.18 9.52
C LYS A 25 2.55 -18.12 10.73
N GLY A 26 3.71 -18.67 11.10
CA GLY A 26 3.86 -19.65 12.17
C GLY A 26 3.83 -19.05 13.57
N GLU A 27 4.39 -17.84 13.75
CA GLU A 27 4.44 -17.16 15.06
C GLU A 27 3.12 -16.44 15.39
N ALA A 28 2.38 -15.98 14.37
CA ALA A 28 1.08 -15.33 14.53
C ALA A 28 -0.06 -16.37 14.46
N GLY A 29 -0.22 -17.21 15.48
CA GLY A 29 -1.27 -18.23 15.52
C GLY A 29 -2.65 -17.68 15.17
N THR A 30 -3.18 -17.96 13.97
CA THR A 30 -4.52 -17.55 13.46
C THR A 30 -4.93 -16.08 13.68
N ALA A 31 -4.00 -15.21 14.09
CA ALA A 31 -4.21 -13.80 14.33
C ALA A 31 -4.05 -13.10 12.98
N THR A 32 -5.20 -12.81 12.38
CA THR A 32 -5.47 -12.20 11.06
C THR A 32 -4.34 -11.34 10.46
N TYR A 33 -3.28 -11.97 9.93
CA TYR A 33 -2.23 -11.30 9.17
C TYR A 33 -2.82 -10.58 7.96
N VAL A 34 -2.52 -9.29 7.81
CA VAL A 34 -2.93 -8.51 6.65
C VAL A 34 -1.79 -8.54 5.63
N PRO A 35 -1.99 -9.13 4.43
CA PRO A 35 -0.97 -9.11 3.38
C PRO A 35 -0.57 -7.67 3.04
N HIS A 36 0.72 -7.39 3.14
CA HIS A 36 1.30 -6.07 2.90
C HIS A 36 2.75 -6.21 2.43
N LEU A 37 3.29 -5.08 1.98
CA LEU A 37 4.65 -4.92 1.46
C LEU A 37 5.36 -3.90 2.35
N SER A 38 6.65 -4.12 2.60
CA SER A 38 7.52 -3.11 3.20
C SER A 38 7.83 -2.01 2.18
N LEU A 39 8.27 -0.83 2.65
CA LEU A 39 8.68 0.26 1.75
C LEU A 39 9.71 -0.17 0.67
N PRO A 40 10.78 -0.94 0.97
CA PRO A 40 11.66 -1.47 -0.07
C PRO A 40 10.95 -2.33 -1.12
N GLN A 41 10.03 -3.20 -0.70
CA GLN A 41 9.25 -4.04 -1.61
C GLN A 41 8.30 -3.22 -2.49
N VAL A 42 7.71 -2.15 -1.96
CA VAL A 42 6.90 -1.21 -2.75
C VAL A 42 7.75 -0.50 -3.81
N LYS A 43 8.99 -0.10 -3.46
CA LYS A 43 9.91 0.50 -4.43
C LYS A 43 10.30 -0.49 -5.53
N MET A 44 10.57 -1.76 -5.19
CA MET A 44 10.81 -2.82 -6.18
C MET A 44 9.60 -3.01 -7.11
N LEU A 45 8.39 -3.08 -6.54
CA LEU A 45 7.16 -3.19 -7.33
C LEU A 45 6.94 -1.98 -8.24
N ALA A 46 7.22 -0.77 -7.75
CA ALA A 46 7.10 0.46 -8.53
C ALA A 46 8.08 0.48 -9.71
N ALA A 47 9.34 0.09 -9.48
CA ALA A 47 10.35 -0.04 -10.53
C ALA A 47 9.93 -1.09 -11.58
N SER A 48 9.45 -2.26 -11.14
CA SER A 48 8.88 -3.28 -12.04
C SER A 48 7.71 -2.74 -12.87
N ALA A 49 6.80 -1.98 -12.26
CA ALA A 49 5.70 -1.35 -12.98
C ALA A 49 6.20 -0.34 -14.04
N ALA A 50 7.29 0.36 -13.75
CA ALA A 50 7.94 1.28 -14.70
C ALA A 50 8.43 0.54 -15.94
N HIS A 51 9.03 -0.65 -15.77
CA HIS A 51 9.52 -1.48 -16.89
C HIS A 51 8.42 -2.05 -17.80
N LEU A 52 7.15 -1.99 -17.40
CA LEU A 52 6.02 -2.43 -18.23
C LEU A 52 5.62 -1.43 -19.32
N GLY A 53 6.26 -0.26 -19.40
CA GLY A 53 5.95 0.76 -20.39
C GLY A 53 7.18 1.57 -20.78
N GLU A 54 7.22 2.01 -22.03
CA GLU A 54 8.30 2.85 -22.53
C GLU A 54 8.06 4.34 -22.25
N GLY A 55 9.14 5.08 -22.00
CA GLY A 55 9.11 6.52 -21.75
C GLY A 55 8.11 6.91 -20.65
N HIS A 56 7.24 7.87 -20.96
CA HIS A 56 6.27 8.41 -20.00
C HIS A 56 5.23 7.37 -19.52
N TYR A 57 5.01 6.27 -20.25
CA TYR A 57 4.12 5.21 -19.79
C TYR A 57 4.71 4.45 -18.60
N GLY A 58 6.03 4.25 -18.58
CA GLY A 58 6.75 3.70 -17.44
C GLY A 58 6.66 4.60 -16.22
N ASP A 59 7.01 5.89 -16.37
CA ASP A 59 6.87 6.91 -15.31
C ASP A 59 5.46 6.90 -14.70
N ARG A 60 4.43 6.83 -15.55
CA ARG A 60 3.03 6.80 -15.12
C ARG A 60 2.68 5.54 -14.33
N ASN A 61 3.17 4.38 -14.76
CA ASN A 61 2.91 3.11 -14.06
C ASN A 61 3.61 3.07 -12.70
N GLU A 62 4.84 3.60 -12.61
CA GLU A 62 5.55 3.75 -11.34
C GLU A 62 4.76 4.65 -10.37
N LEU A 63 4.35 5.83 -10.84
CA LEU A 63 3.57 6.79 -10.06
C LEU A 63 2.23 6.21 -9.59
N LEU A 64 1.58 5.36 -10.40
CA LEU A 64 0.36 4.65 -10.03
C LEU A 64 0.55 3.80 -8.75
N VAL A 65 1.67 3.05 -8.68
CA VAL A 65 2.02 2.24 -7.50
C VAL A 65 2.28 3.13 -6.30
N LEU A 66 3.13 4.15 -6.48
CA LEU A 66 3.58 5.01 -5.39
C LEU A 66 2.44 5.82 -4.77
N ILE A 67 1.56 6.43 -5.56
CA ILE A 67 0.45 7.22 -5.02
C ILE A 67 -0.64 6.35 -4.37
N THR A 68 -0.82 5.12 -4.85
CA THR A 68 -1.73 4.16 -4.20
C THR A 68 -1.22 3.78 -2.82
N PHE A 69 0.08 3.56 -2.68
CA PHE A 69 0.75 3.30 -1.41
C PHE A 69 0.75 4.53 -0.49
N ASP A 70 1.38 5.63 -0.92
CA ASP A 70 1.66 6.80 -0.11
C ASP A 70 0.36 7.50 0.33
N GLY A 71 -0.57 7.75 -0.60
CA GLY A 71 -1.89 8.32 -0.30
C GLY A 71 -2.87 7.33 0.35
N CYS A 72 -2.47 6.06 0.49
CA CYS A 72 -3.32 4.96 0.93
C CYS A 72 -4.65 4.90 0.15
N LEU A 73 -4.62 5.13 -1.16
CA LEU A 73 -5.82 5.34 -1.97
C LEU A 73 -6.51 4.01 -2.34
N ARG A 74 -7.84 4.04 -2.50
CA ARG A 74 -8.55 2.95 -3.20
C ARG A 74 -8.23 3.05 -4.69
N CYS A 75 -8.25 1.91 -5.40
CA CYS A 75 -8.04 1.90 -6.86
C CYS A 75 -8.90 2.93 -7.62
N SER A 76 -10.18 3.05 -7.26
CA SER A 76 -11.09 4.03 -7.87
C SER A 76 -10.73 5.50 -7.55
N GLU A 77 -10.16 5.75 -6.38
CA GLU A 77 -9.69 7.08 -5.99
C GLU A 77 -8.42 7.41 -6.78
N THR A 78 -7.45 6.48 -6.84
CA THR A 78 -6.20 6.62 -7.60
C THR A 78 -6.47 6.98 -9.06
N ILE A 79 -7.25 6.18 -9.80
CA ILE A 79 -7.53 6.44 -11.22
C ILE A 79 -8.47 7.65 -11.44
N GLY A 80 -9.11 8.12 -10.37
CA GLY A 80 -9.99 9.29 -10.40
C GLY A 80 -9.23 10.60 -10.23
N LEU A 81 -7.98 10.57 -9.75
CA LEU A 81 -7.17 11.75 -9.50
C LEU A 81 -6.89 12.54 -10.78
N ARG A 82 -7.16 13.84 -10.70
CA ARG A 82 -6.83 14.84 -11.71
C ARG A 82 -5.62 15.66 -11.28
N VAL A 83 -5.05 16.40 -12.22
CA VAL A 83 -3.91 17.30 -11.94
C VAL A 83 -4.28 18.33 -10.87
N ARG A 84 -5.46 18.95 -10.97
CA ARG A 84 -5.95 19.95 -9.99
C ARG A 84 -6.18 19.40 -8.58
N ASP A 85 -6.21 18.08 -8.43
CA ASP A 85 -6.44 17.46 -7.13
C ASP A 85 -5.15 17.42 -6.30
N ILE A 86 -3.98 17.56 -6.92
CA ILE A 86 -2.71 17.75 -6.22
C ILE A 86 -2.67 19.17 -5.69
N ASP A 87 -2.64 19.31 -4.37
CA ASP A 87 -2.76 20.59 -3.69
C ASP A 87 -1.72 20.72 -2.58
N ARG A 88 -1.43 21.95 -2.20
CA ARG A 88 -0.52 22.27 -1.10
C ARG A 88 -1.20 23.26 -0.17
N ASN A 89 -1.28 22.91 1.10
CA ASN A 89 -1.69 23.82 2.17
C ASN A 89 -0.47 24.19 3.04
N ASP A 90 -0.69 24.99 4.08
CA ASP A 90 0.37 25.44 4.98
C ASP A 90 1.09 24.27 5.68
N ASP A 91 0.38 23.16 5.90
CA ASP A 91 0.87 21.97 6.59
C ASP A 91 1.57 20.95 5.68
N GLY A 92 1.47 21.12 4.35
CA GLY A 92 2.13 20.23 3.39
C GLY A 92 1.31 19.90 2.14
N TRP A 93 1.59 18.72 1.57
CA TRP A 93 0.98 18.28 0.31
C TRP A 93 -0.18 17.32 0.56
N VAL A 94 -1.26 17.54 -0.19
CA VAL A 94 -2.45 16.70 -0.14
C VAL A 94 -2.94 16.35 -1.54
N VAL A 95 -3.73 15.30 -1.63
CA VAL A 95 -4.58 15.03 -2.79
C VAL A 95 -6.04 15.13 -2.39
N ARG A 96 -6.83 15.89 -3.16
CA ARG A 96 -8.28 15.93 -3.05
C ARG A 96 -8.88 14.69 -3.70
N ILE A 97 -9.84 14.07 -3.02
CA ILE A 97 -10.41 12.78 -3.41
C ILE A 97 -11.92 12.88 -3.46
N LEU A 98 -12.49 12.40 -4.56
CA LEU A 98 -13.92 12.12 -4.68
C LEU A 98 -14.18 10.66 -4.30
N GLY A 99 -14.68 10.47 -3.08
CA GLY A 99 -15.04 9.15 -2.55
C GLY A 99 -16.38 8.62 -3.06
N LYS A 100 -16.74 7.40 -2.62
CA LYS A 100 -18.04 6.78 -2.91
C LYS A 100 -19.18 7.69 -2.43
N GLY A 101 -20.13 8.00 -3.34
CA GLY A 101 -21.25 8.91 -3.07
C GLY A 101 -20.87 10.39 -3.12
N HIS A 102 -19.86 10.76 -3.92
CA HIS A 102 -19.37 12.15 -4.09
C HIS A 102 -18.89 12.84 -2.81
N LYS A 103 -18.54 12.06 -1.79
CA LYS A 103 -18.02 12.62 -0.54
C LYS A 103 -16.57 13.05 -0.76
N ALA A 104 -16.33 14.35 -0.66
CA ALA A 104 -15.00 14.91 -0.68
C ALA A 104 -14.18 14.40 0.51
N GLY A 105 -12.91 14.11 0.26
CA GLY A 105 -11.93 13.81 1.29
C GLY A 105 -10.55 14.24 0.83
N VAL A 106 -9.59 14.15 1.73
CA VAL A 106 -8.18 14.45 1.44
C VAL A 106 -7.31 13.29 1.90
N ALA A 107 -6.12 13.16 1.30
CA ALA A 107 -5.03 12.38 1.86
C ALA A 107 -3.76 13.20 1.82
N ALA A 108 -2.98 13.15 2.89
CA ALA A 108 -1.63 13.68 2.87
C ALA A 108 -0.76 12.82 1.93
N ILE A 109 0.13 13.46 1.18
CA ILE A 109 1.12 12.79 0.36
C ILE A 109 2.52 13.33 0.65
N SER A 110 3.53 12.50 0.44
CA SER A 110 4.92 12.90 0.67
C SER A 110 5.33 14.02 -0.31
N PRO A 111 6.05 15.08 0.15
CA PRO A 111 6.44 16.19 -0.73
C PRO A 111 7.23 15.75 -1.97
N SER A 112 8.10 14.75 -1.82
CA SER A 112 8.87 14.17 -2.93
C SER A 112 7.96 13.49 -3.97
N LEU A 113 6.89 12.83 -3.54
CA LEU A 113 5.91 12.24 -4.46
C LEU A 113 5.06 13.30 -5.15
N ALA A 114 4.64 14.34 -4.41
CA ALA A 114 3.91 15.46 -4.99
C ALA A 114 4.70 16.14 -6.12
N ALA A 115 5.98 16.43 -5.87
CA ALA A 115 6.88 17.00 -6.87
C ALA A 115 6.99 16.12 -8.12
N ARG A 116 7.09 14.80 -7.95
CA ARG A 116 7.14 13.84 -9.08
C ARG A 116 5.83 13.81 -9.88
N LEU A 117 4.68 13.85 -9.20
CA LEU A 117 3.37 13.89 -9.86
C LEU A 117 3.17 15.20 -10.65
N GLN A 118 3.56 16.34 -10.07
CA GLN A 118 3.51 17.64 -10.74
C GLN A 118 4.46 17.69 -11.94
N ALA A 119 5.69 17.20 -11.78
CA ALA A 119 6.67 17.14 -12.86
C ALA A 119 6.17 16.25 -14.01
N PHE A 120 5.54 15.11 -13.69
CA PHE A 120 4.92 14.24 -14.68
C PHE A 120 3.80 14.98 -15.43
N ALA A 121 2.86 15.61 -14.72
CA ALA A 121 1.77 16.38 -15.33
C ALA A 121 2.28 17.50 -16.25
N TYR A 122 3.31 18.23 -15.80
CA TYR A 122 3.95 19.28 -16.58
C TYR A 122 4.61 18.74 -17.86
N ARG A 123 5.44 17.69 -17.76
CA ARG A 123 6.12 17.07 -18.91
C ARG A 123 5.12 16.53 -19.94
N GLN A 124 3.99 16.01 -19.47
CA GLN A 124 2.93 15.45 -20.32
C GLN A 124 1.93 16.52 -20.79
N LYS A 125 2.11 17.79 -20.43
CA LYS A 125 1.22 18.91 -20.78
C LYS A 125 -0.24 18.65 -20.42
N LEU A 126 -0.47 18.02 -19.27
CA LEU A 126 -1.82 17.72 -18.79
C LEU A 126 -2.50 18.99 -18.29
N ASN A 127 -3.77 19.16 -18.64
CA ASN A 127 -4.60 20.24 -18.13
C ASN A 127 -5.06 19.95 -16.70
N PRO A 128 -5.51 20.96 -15.93
CA PRO A 128 -5.99 20.78 -14.56
C PRO A 128 -7.08 19.70 -14.40
N ASP A 129 -7.94 19.54 -15.40
CA ASP A 129 -9.04 18.57 -15.41
C ASP A 129 -8.69 17.18 -15.93
N ASP A 130 -7.48 17.01 -16.49
CA ASP A 130 -7.04 15.72 -17.00
C ASP A 130 -6.70 14.77 -15.85
N ARG A 131 -7.01 13.49 -16.06
CA ARG A 131 -6.63 12.43 -15.12
C ARG A 131 -5.13 12.17 -15.20
N LEU A 132 -4.46 12.08 -14.05
CA LEU A 132 -3.06 11.64 -13.97
C LEU A 132 -2.90 10.22 -14.51
N PHE A 133 -3.92 9.39 -14.29
CA PHE A 133 -3.98 7.99 -14.69
C PHE A 133 -5.24 7.76 -15.53
N PRO A 134 -5.20 7.96 -16.86
CA PRO A 134 -6.34 7.71 -17.75
C PRO A 134 -6.55 6.19 -17.96
N PHE A 135 -6.75 5.47 -16.86
CA PHE A 135 -6.94 4.03 -16.82
C PHE A 135 -8.35 3.65 -16.40
N SER A 136 -8.82 2.51 -16.89
CA SER A 136 -9.93 1.80 -16.24
C SER A 136 -9.42 1.11 -14.97
N ARG A 137 -10.33 0.75 -14.06
CA ARG A 137 -9.99 -0.07 -12.87
C ARG A 137 -9.31 -1.37 -13.26
N SER A 138 -9.79 -2.01 -14.32
CA SER A 138 -9.22 -3.27 -14.83
C SER A 138 -7.80 -3.06 -15.35
N ARG A 139 -7.53 -1.96 -16.05
CA ARG A 139 -6.19 -1.66 -16.55
C ARG A 139 -5.20 -1.39 -15.42
N ALA A 140 -5.60 -0.60 -14.42
CA ALA A 140 -4.76 -0.37 -13.24
C ALA A 140 -4.45 -1.67 -12.48
N TYR A 141 -5.44 -2.56 -12.36
CA TYR A 141 -5.25 -3.89 -11.77
C TYR A 141 -4.26 -4.75 -12.57
N GLN A 142 -4.40 -4.79 -13.90
CA GLN A 142 -3.49 -5.54 -14.78
C GLN A 142 -2.05 -5.04 -14.67
N ILE A 143 -1.82 -3.72 -14.68
CA ILE A 143 -0.48 -3.13 -14.54
C ILE A 143 0.14 -3.58 -13.21
N ILE A 144 -0.60 -3.46 -12.11
CA ILE A 144 -0.09 -3.84 -10.78
C ILE A 144 0.17 -5.35 -10.71
N CYS A 145 -0.72 -6.19 -11.25
CA CYS A 145 -0.50 -7.64 -11.29
C CYS A 145 0.72 -8.02 -12.13
N ALA A 146 0.90 -7.41 -13.30
CA ALA A 146 2.07 -7.64 -14.14
C ALA A 146 3.36 -7.16 -13.45
N ALA A 147 3.29 -6.09 -12.66
CA ALA A 147 4.44 -5.62 -11.88
C ALA A 147 4.83 -6.64 -10.80
N TYR A 148 3.86 -7.28 -10.16
CA TYR A 148 4.14 -8.41 -9.26
C TYR A 148 4.76 -9.59 -10.01
N ASP A 149 4.26 -9.91 -11.21
CA ASP A 149 4.77 -11.02 -12.02
C ASP A 149 6.23 -10.79 -12.46
N GLY A 150 6.65 -9.52 -12.59
CA GLY A 150 8.06 -9.13 -12.81
C GLY A 150 8.95 -9.15 -11.55
N CYS A 151 8.40 -9.37 -10.37
CA CYS A 151 9.13 -9.46 -9.09
C CYS A 151 8.87 -10.83 -8.44
N PRO A 152 9.54 -11.91 -8.88
CA PRO A 152 9.27 -13.27 -8.40
C PRO A 152 9.52 -13.47 -6.90
N GLU A 153 10.33 -12.60 -6.28
CA GLU A 153 10.56 -12.54 -4.84
C GLU A 153 9.38 -11.95 -4.05
N LEU A 154 8.47 -11.22 -4.71
CA LEU A 154 7.31 -10.63 -4.07
C LEU A 154 6.12 -11.58 -4.12
N TYR A 155 5.48 -11.75 -2.98
CA TYR A 155 4.20 -12.45 -2.92
C TYR A 155 3.09 -11.58 -3.52
N LYS A 156 2.42 -12.08 -4.57
CA LYS A 156 1.23 -11.45 -5.16
C LYS A 156 -0.04 -11.88 -4.41
N PRO A 157 -0.68 -11.01 -3.62
CA PRO A 157 -1.88 -11.38 -2.89
C PRO A 157 -3.10 -11.45 -3.81
N SER A 158 -4.00 -12.39 -3.52
CA SER A 158 -5.22 -12.62 -4.30
C SER A 158 -6.46 -12.61 -3.40
N LYS A 159 -7.62 -12.28 -3.97
CA LYS A 159 -8.87 -12.26 -3.20
C LYS A 159 -9.26 -13.66 -2.73
N GLU A 160 -8.95 -14.67 -3.52
CA GLU A 160 -9.29 -16.07 -3.28
C GLU A 160 -8.46 -16.63 -2.12
N LYS A 161 -7.16 -16.33 -2.08
CA LYS A 161 -6.23 -16.87 -1.07
C LYS A 161 -6.17 -16.02 0.19
N ASP A 162 -6.18 -14.70 0.03
CA ASP A 162 -5.86 -13.76 1.12
C ASP A 162 -6.99 -12.80 1.47
N ARG A 163 -8.12 -12.88 0.76
CA ARG A 163 -9.27 -11.95 0.88
C ARG A 163 -8.89 -10.49 0.55
N VAL A 164 -7.71 -10.27 -0.03
CA VAL A 164 -7.16 -8.96 -0.40
C VAL A 164 -6.51 -9.08 -1.78
N GLY A 165 -6.91 -8.23 -2.73
CA GLY A 165 -6.27 -8.19 -4.04
C GLY A 165 -5.01 -7.31 -4.06
N ALA A 166 -4.10 -7.58 -5.00
CA ALA A 166 -2.84 -6.86 -5.25
C ALA A 166 -2.90 -5.32 -5.04
N VAL A 167 -3.86 -4.63 -5.66
CA VAL A 167 -3.98 -3.17 -5.53
C VAL A 167 -4.38 -2.74 -4.13
N HIS A 168 -5.22 -3.53 -3.45
CA HIS A 168 -5.65 -3.19 -2.09
C HIS A 168 -4.56 -3.50 -1.06
N ALA A 169 -3.66 -4.44 -1.35
CA ALA A 169 -2.48 -4.69 -0.53
C ALA A 169 -1.57 -3.45 -0.46
N LEU A 170 -1.37 -2.71 -1.56
CA LEU A 170 -0.62 -1.44 -1.53
C LEU A 170 -1.20 -0.41 -0.56
N ARG A 171 -2.54 -0.32 -0.49
CA ARG A 171 -3.21 0.54 0.49
C ARG A 171 -2.97 0.07 1.93
N HIS A 172 -2.94 -1.25 2.16
CA HIS A 172 -2.62 -1.81 3.49
C HIS A 172 -1.18 -1.54 3.86
N SER A 173 -0.25 -1.73 2.93
CA SER A 173 1.17 -1.39 3.09
C SER A 173 1.35 0.06 3.51
N GLY A 174 0.71 1.01 2.80
CA GLY A 174 0.80 2.43 3.14
C GLY A 174 0.24 2.75 4.52
N ALA A 175 -0.87 2.12 4.90
CA ALA A 175 -1.46 2.28 6.24
C ALA A 175 -0.53 1.79 7.34
N ILE A 176 0.05 0.61 7.16
CA ILE A 176 0.96 -0.02 8.14
C ILE A 176 2.23 0.82 8.27
N GLU A 177 2.85 1.21 7.16
CA GLU A 177 4.06 2.04 7.17
C GLU A 177 3.81 3.42 7.82
N ARG A 178 2.67 4.05 7.53
CA ARG A 178 2.29 5.30 8.21
C ARG A 178 2.03 5.08 9.71
N LEU A 179 1.45 3.94 10.10
CA LEU A 179 1.25 3.62 11.52
C LEU A 179 2.61 3.44 12.22
N ARG A 180 3.57 2.76 11.59
CA ARG A 180 4.94 2.57 12.10
C ARG A 180 5.63 3.90 12.37
N VAL A 181 5.52 4.84 11.43
CA VAL A 181 6.20 6.15 11.52
C VAL A 181 5.48 7.09 12.49
N THR A 182 4.17 7.25 12.34
CA THR A 182 3.40 8.26 13.09
C THR A 182 3.06 7.82 14.51
N ARG A 183 3.02 6.51 14.77
CA ARG A 183 2.53 5.92 16.03
C ARG A 183 1.12 6.43 16.42
N ASN A 184 0.36 6.95 15.46
CA ASN A 184 -0.93 7.60 15.69
C ASN A 184 -2.02 6.94 14.83
N PRO A 185 -2.82 6.03 15.42
CA PRO A 185 -3.88 5.35 14.70
C PRO A 185 -4.99 6.26 14.19
N THR A 186 -5.28 7.36 14.90
CA THR A 186 -6.26 8.36 14.47
C THR A 186 -5.79 9.04 13.19
N ALA A 187 -4.50 9.39 13.11
CA ALA A 187 -3.91 9.93 11.89
C ALA A 187 -4.03 8.95 10.72
N VAL A 188 -3.77 7.65 10.95
CA VAL A 188 -3.93 6.62 9.91
C VAL A 188 -5.40 6.41 9.53
N GLN A 189 -6.33 6.48 10.47
CA GLN A 189 -7.77 6.40 10.19
C GLN A 189 -8.22 7.56 9.28
N HIS A 190 -7.78 8.79 9.58
CA HIS A 190 -8.05 9.97 8.76
C HIS A 190 -7.42 9.83 7.37
N GLN A 191 -6.16 9.40 7.28
CA GLN A 191 -5.47 9.13 6.01
C GLN A 191 -6.21 8.10 5.15
N LEU A 192 -6.77 7.06 5.76
CA LEU A 192 -7.55 6.03 5.08
C LEU A 192 -8.99 6.47 4.77
N ARG A 193 -9.45 7.59 5.33
CA ARG A 193 -10.84 8.04 5.21
C ARG A 193 -11.81 6.94 5.69
N HIS A 194 -11.49 6.32 6.82
CA HIS A 194 -12.31 5.29 7.46
C HIS A 194 -13.35 5.93 8.38
N ARG A 195 -14.59 5.45 8.30
CA ARG A 195 -15.70 5.94 9.13
C ARG A 195 -15.68 5.42 10.57
N SER A 196 -15.00 4.30 10.81
CA SER A 196 -14.95 3.64 12.11
C SER A 196 -13.52 3.21 12.41
N ALA A 197 -13.11 3.38 13.67
CA ALA A 197 -11.83 2.93 14.20
C ALA A 197 -11.63 1.42 14.02
N VAL A 198 -12.72 0.62 14.06
CA VAL A 198 -12.68 -0.84 13.87
C VAL A 198 -12.04 -1.23 12.54
N MET A 199 -12.26 -0.44 11.47
CA MET A 199 -11.65 -0.68 10.16
C MET A 199 -10.13 -0.47 10.14
N THR A 200 -9.61 0.30 11.09
CA THR A 200 -8.18 0.61 11.26
C THR A 200 -7.53 -0.34 12.27
N LEU A 201 -8.28 -0.84 13.27
CA LEU A 201 -7.81 -1.80 14.28
C LEU A 201 -7.13 -3.04 13.69
N LYS A 202 -7.52 -3.48 12.49
CA LYS A 202 -6.88 -4.62 11.81
C LYS A 202 -5.40 -4.43 11.52
N TYR A 203 -4.90 -3.20 11.40
CA TYR A 203 -3.47 -2.94 11.14
C TYR A 203 -2.61 -3.00 12.40
N PHE A 204 -3.21 -2.83 13.59
CA PHE A 204 -2.48 -2.92 14.85
C PHE A 204 -1.98 -4.33 15.12
N ARG A 205 -2.78 -5.34 14.74
CA ARG A 205 -2.41 -6.75 14.86
C ARG A 205 -1.22 -7.15 13.98
N THR A 206 -0.82 -6.27 13.06
CA THR A 206 0.33 -6.47 12.18
C THR A 206 1.62 -5.88 12.76
N LEU A 207 1.55 -4.98 13.74
CA LEU A 207 2.74 -4.54 14.47
C LEU A 207 3.20 -5.67 15.39
N THR A 208 4.49 -5.99 15.37
CA THR A 208 5.01 -7.01 16.27
C THR A 208 5.07 -6.48 17.70
N ILE A 209 5.10 -7.40 18.67
CA ILE A 209 5.32 -7.05 20.08
C ILE A 209 6.64 -6.28 20.21
N ASP A 210 7.71 -6.72 19.55
CA ASP A 210 9.02 -6.07 19.61
C ASP A 210 9.00 -4.64 19.07
N GLU A 211 8.29 -4.39 17.96
CA GLU A 211 8.12 -3.05 17.41
C GLU A 211 7.34 -2.15 18.37
N SER A 212 6.28 -2.69 18.97
CA SER A 212 5.47 -1.97 19.95
C SER A 212 6.29 -1.65 21.21
N LEU A 213 7.07 -2.60 21.73
CA LEU A 213 7.93 -2.40 22.89
C LEU A 213 9.08 -1.44 22.59
N THR A 214 9.69 -1.51 21.41
CA THR A 214 10.71 -0.54 20.98
C THR A 214 10.16 0.87 20.95
N GLN A 215 8.91 1.05 20.50
CA GLN A 215 8.24 2.35 20.55
C GLN A 215 8.00 2.82 21.98
N GLN A 216 7.59 1.94 22.90
CA GLN A 216 7.37 2.28 24.30
C GLN A 216 8.68 2.62 25.04
N LYS A 217 9.77 1.92 24.74
CA LYS A 217 11.10 2.19 25.31
C LYS A 217 11.65 3.58 24.96
N ALA A 218 11.18 4.18 23.87
CA ALA A 218 11.58 5.52 23.45
C ALA A 218 10.78 6.64 24.14
N VAL A 219 9.77 6.30 24.96
CA VAL A 219 9.01 7.28 25.73
C VAL A 219 9.79 7.62 26.99
N ASP A 220 10.27 8.86 27.06
CA ASP A 220 10.83 9.46 28.26
C ASP A 220 9.96 10.66 28.65
N PHE A 221 9.60 10.73 29.93
CA PHE A 221 8.78 11.81 30.48
C PHE A 221 9.62 12.81 31.29
N ASP A 222 10.95 12.67 31.27
CA ASP A 222 11.91 13.53 32.00
C ASP A 222 11.57 13.64 33.50
N TYR A 223 11.50 12.50 34.20
CA TYR A 223 11.26 12.47 35.67
C TYR A 223 12.41 13.06 36.49
#